data_AF-A0A9Q9DPJ4-F1
#
_entry.id   AF-A0A9Q9DPJ4-F1
#
_cell.length_a   1.000
_cell.length_b   1.000
_cell.length_c   1.000
_cell.angle_alpha   90.00
_cell.angle_beta   90.00
_cell.angle_gamma   90.00
#
_symmetry.space_group_name_H-M   'P 1'
#
loop_
_entity.id
_entity.type
_entity.pdbx_description
1 polymer ?
#
loop_
_entity_poly.entity_id
_entity_poly.type
_entity_poly.pdbx_seq_one_letter_code
_entity_poly.pdbx_strand_id
1 'polypeptide(L)'
;MSSLGPIPFPADRRSSRSSSAANEHDERMTVGGPPGSPSPLALRVSNSPSSKRRPSRLVKVPPEFQNLEYLTEPDSNLVCLICHTPFDKPVQLACEHYFCRECLDHAWAPQPHGRRTCPTCRRAVETDDDIRPVPKIVETMLDELVVKCPNTKAGCSWQAQRVNVRDHVMLYCEYTPVMCSSVDCRLPTTQKDFHKGCLHYTVSCEDCHTSLMKRDLEEHQRSTCANRLTSCTLCSAEVLRLDLKPHINNECPKHVISCQGTIVGCKFHAERAQVMAHETTCPMATMAPHFREQQARIERSEARMEPLARKVGILEDGLANITNYLYPANGNDASFPVTDPLNANDADPQAPTPDFRLPPASFPPVPSTNDSNSAQPPFDSQIHHLLTLHDSLREEVSRIANALTDLDGRTNMMIINESQRAKDEMLHVNAAISNMRMHLQWVVSATLQQRSNAAGNSRTPATTAASVSGNNATRASGARPGPSVMSQGPFRRPSDTNRQDTKL
;
A
#
# COMPACT_ATOMS: atom_id res chain seq x y z
N MET A 1 13.74 9.72 65.67
CA MET A 1 14.60 8.75 66.38
C MET A 1 15.08 7.76 65.32
N SER A 2 16.38 7.70 65.03
CA SER A 2 17.35 6.81 65.71
C SER A 2 17.12 5.34 65.31
N SER A 3 18.09 4.55 64.83
CA SER A 3 19.55 4.77 64.75
C SER A 3 20.25 3.75 63.83
N LEU A 4 21.44 4.13 63.31
CA LEU A 4 22.67 3.31 63.11
C LEU A 4 22.56 1.83 62.69
N GLY A 5 23.27 1.45 61.61
CA GLY A 5 23.69 0.05 61.36
C GLY A 5 25.16 -0.20 61.74
N PRO A 6 25.65 -1.46 61.64
CA PRO A 6 27.09 -1.72 61.50
C PRO A 6 27.47 -2.76 60.41
N ILE A 7 28.78 -2.94 60.21
CA ILE A 7 29.48 -3.70 59.15
C ILE A 7 29.84 -5.12 59.65
N PRO A 8 30.16 -6.09 58.77
CA PRO A 8 31.50 -6.70 58.86
C PRO A 8 32.21 -7.06 57.53
N PHE A 9 33.54 -7.14 57.58
CA PHE A 9 34.46 -7.81 56.60
C PHE A 9 34.79 -9.25 57.12
N PRO A 10 35.80 -10.02 56.64
CA PRO A 10 36.69 -9.95 55.45
C PRO A 10 36.82 -11.29 54.65
N ALA A 11 37.64 -11.32 53.58
CA ALA A 11 38.52 -12.47 53.22
C ALA A 11 39.48 -12.15 52.04
N ASP A 12 40.76 -12.54 52.17
CA ASP A 12 41.76 -12.47 51.09
C ASP A 12 41.70 -13.66 50.10
N ARG A 13 42.20 -13.46 48.88
CA ARG A 13 43.37 -14.24 48.39
C ARG A 13 43.99 -13.76 47.06
N ARG A 14 45.31 -13.52 47.13
CA ARG A 14 46.35 -13.67 46.08
C ARG A 14 46.20 -12.87 44.77
N SER A 15 47.15 -11.99 44.42
CA SER A 15 48.54 -12.25 43.98
C SER A 15 48.64 -12.78 42.54
N SER A 16 49.52 -12.28 41.67
CA SER A 16 50.54 -11.22 41.85
C SER A 16 51.19 -10.81 40.52
N ARG A 17 51.59 -9.53 40.42
CA ARG A 17 52.71 -9.00 39.58
C ARG A 17 52.56 -9.12 38.05
N SER A 18 53.20 -8.29 37.23
CA SER A 18 54.00 -7.05 37.43
C SER A 18 53.92 -6.23 36.12
N SER A 19 53.81 -4.89 36.08
CA SER A 19 54.46 -3.82 36.87
C SER A 19 55.94 -3.58 36.52
N SER A 20 56.20 -2.66 35.58
CA SER A 20 57.24 -1.59 35.59
C SER A 20 57.19 -0.88 34.22
N ALA A 21 56.87 0.41 34.09
CA ALA A 21 57.54 1.64 34.58
C ALA A 21 58.72 2.06 33.66
N ALA A 22 59.07 3.35 33.50
CA ALA A 22 58.65 4.55 34.21
C ALA A 22 58.72 5.82 33.32
N ASN A 23 58.05 6.91 33.76
CA ASN A 23 58.50 8.32 33.74
C ASN A 23 58.86 9.04 32.39
N GLU A 24 58.86 10.37 32.26
CA GLU A 24 58.50 11.46 33.21
C GLU A 24 57.85 12.69 32.53
N HIS A 25 57.52 13.70 33.33
CA HIS A 25 56.78 14.95 33.04
C HIS A 25 57.39 15.91 32.00
N ASP A 26 56.54 16.74 31.36
CA ASP A 26 56.60 18.21 31.52
C ASP A 26 55.21 18.87 31.23
N GLU A 27 54.99 20.12 31.66
CA GLU A 27 53.70 20.85 31.56
C GLU A 27 53.77 22.14 30.71
N ARG A 28 52.80 22.35 29.81
CA ARG A 28 52.11 23.66 29.66
C ARG A 28 50.88 23.64 28.74
N MET A 29 49.90 24.51 29.03
CA MET A 29 48.65 24.63 28.26
C MET A 29 48.81 25.43 26.96
N THR A 30 47.96 25.13 25.94
CA THR A 30 47.17 26.17 25.26
C THR A 30 45.97 25.62 24.46
N VAL A 31 44.81 26.26 24.69
CA VAL A 31 43.55 26.37 23.90
C VAL A 31 43.31 25.50 22.65
N GLY A 32 42.35 24.58 22.75
CA GLY A 32 41.12 24.55 21.93
C GLY A 32 41.16 24.29 20.40
N GLY A 33 40.67 23.12 19.98
CA GLY A 33 40.23 22.84 18.60
C GLY A 33 39.41 21.53 18.50
N PRO A 34 38.28 21.49 17.76
CA PRO A 34 37.43 20.29 17.65
C PRO A 34 37.96 19.25 16.64
N PRO A 35 37.57 17.96 16.75
CA PRO A 35 38.11 16.86 15.94
C PRO A 35 37.47 16.78 14.54
N GLY A 36 38.26 16.36 13.54
CA GLY A 36 37.79 16.27 12.15
C GLY A 36 38.70 15.56 11.13
N SER A 37 39.66 14.73 11.56
CA SER A 37 40.51 13.95 10.65
C SER A 37 39.82 12.66 10.17
N PRO A 38 39.64 12.43 8.86
CA PRO A 38 39.10 11.17 8.35
C PRO A 38 40.12 10.02 8.43
N SER A 39 39.65 8.83 8.79
CA SER A 39 40.50 7.65 9.04
C SER A 39 41.26 7.14 7.79
N PRO A 40 42.50 6.62 7.95
CA PRO A 40 43.40 6.34 6.83
C PRO A 40 43.14 4.97 6.15
N LEU A 41 42.02 4.84 5.43
CA LEU A 41 41.68 3.63 4.64
C LEU A 41 41.31 3.89 3.17
N ALA A 42 41.47 5.12 2.65
CA ALA A 42 41.01 5.52 1.31
C ALA A 42 42.09 5.56 0.21
N LEU A 43 43.36 5.17 0.47
CA LEU A 43 44.48 5.34 -0.47
C LEU A 43 45.34 4.08 -0.69
N ARG A 44 44.78 3.03 -1.31
CA ARG A 44 45.55 1.91 -1.90
C ARG A 44 44.94 1.36 -3.21
N VAL A 45 44.75 2.21 -4.22
CA VAL A 45 44.49 1.76 -5.62
C VAL A 45 45.33 2.54 -6.64
N SER A 46 46.65 2.33 -6.64
CA SER A 46 47.49 2.49 -7.84
C SER A 46 48.92 2.01 -7.60
N ASN A 47 49.33 0.94 -8.28
CA ASN A 47 50.68 0.78 -8.83
C ASN A 47 50.75 -0.46 -9.72
N SER A 48 50.55 -0.26 -11.02
CA SER A 48 50.84 -1.24 -12.09
C SER A 48 51.34 -0.49 -13.32
N PRO A 49 52.66 -0.52 -13.63
CA PRO A 49 53.22 0.26 -14.73
C PRO A 49 52.98 -0.43 -16.08
N SER A 50 52.04 0.09 -16.88
CA SER A 50 51.98 -0.24 -18.31
C SER A 50 51.46 0.95 -19.12
N SER A 51 52.36 1.90 -19.41
CA SER A 51 52.06 3.01 -20.32
C SER A 51 52.03 2.50 -21.77
N LYS A 52 50.85 2.06 -22.21
CA LYS A 52 50.52 1.88 -23.62
C LYS A 52 49.32 2.76 -23.94
N ARG A 53 49.51 3.68 -24.90
CA ARG A 53 48.55 4.74 -25.28
C ARG A 53 47.15 4.15 -25.49
N ARG A 54 46.21 4.46 -24.60
CA ARG A 54 44.81 4.02 -24.74
C ARG A 54 44.08 5.01 -25.65
N PRO A 55 43.59 4.60 -26.84
CA PRO A 55 42.78 5.50 -27.66
C PRO A 55 41.46 5.79 -26.95
N SER A 56 41.07 7.06 -26.91
CA SER A 56 39.83 7.56 -26.31
C SER A 56 38.59 7.24 -27.16
N ARG A 57 38.35 5.94 -27.42
CA ARG A 57 37.07 5.50 -27.98
C ARG A 57 35.97 5.72 -26.95
N LEU A 58 35.00 6.55 -27.30
CA LEU A 58 33.65 6.50 -26.73
C LEU A 58 33.09 5.09 -26.94
N VAL A 59 33.14 4.25 -25.90
CA VAL A 59 32.40 3.00 -25.88
C VAL A 59 30.96 3.33 -25.48
N LYS A 60 30.19 3.86 -26.44
CA LYS A 60 28.74 3.90 -26.32
C LYS A 60 28.26 2.46 -26.28
N VAL A 61 27.68 2.04 -25.16
CA VAL A 61 27.07 0.72 -25.02
C VAL A 61 25.75 0.74 -25.80
N PRO A 62 25.51 -0.21 -26.74
CA PRO A 62 24.23 -0.30 -27.41
C PRO A 62 23.08 -0.50 -26.41
N PRO A 63 21.90 0.10 -26.62
CA PRO A 63 20.78 -0.07 -25.72
C PRO A 63 20.24 -1.50 -25.75
N GLU A 64 20.03 -2.09 -24.58
CA GLU A 64 19.38 -3.40 -24.44
C GLU A 64 17.86 -3.24 -24.61
N PHE A 65 17.28 -3.92 -25.61
CA PHE A 65 15.85 -3.78 -25.95
C PHE A 65 14.89 -4.21 -24.82
N GLN A 66 15.38 -5.03 -23.89
CA GLN A 66 14.63 -5.50 -22.71
C GLN A 66 14.38 -4.38 -21.67
N ASN A 67 15.13 -3.27 -21.74
CA ASN A 67 15.04 -2.13 -20.82
C ASN A 67 14.32 -0.91 -21.43
N LEU A 68 13.55 -1.10 -22.53
CA LEU A 68 12.83 -0.02 -23.21
C LEU A 68 11.43 0.21 -22.63
N GLU A 69 11.05 1.48 -22.52
CA GLU A 69 9.71 1.90 -22.13
C GLU A 69 8.84 2.08 -23.38
N TYR A 70 7.87 1.20 -23.57
CA TYR A 70 6.93 1.22 -24.69
C TYR A 70 5.79 2.22 -24.39
N LEU A 71 5.41 3.04 -25.38
CA LEU A 71 4.32 4.03 -25.22
C LEU A 71 2.92 3.43 -25.35
N THR A 72 2.82 2.30 -26.04
CA THR A 72 1.61 1.50 -26.21
C THR A 72 1.84 0.13 -25.59
N GLU A 73 0.83 -0.43 -24.92
CA GLU A 73 0.88 -1.84 -24.53
C GLU A 73 1.05 -2.71 -25.80
N PRO A 74 2.08 -3.57 -25.87
CA PRO A 74 2.32 -4.40 -27.04
C PRO A 74 1.31 -5.53 -27.10
N ASP A 75 0.86 -5.87 -28.32
CA ASP A 75 -0.03 -7.03 -28.53
C ASP A 75 0.54 -8.29 -27.88
N SER A 76 -0.31 -9.05 -27.19
CA SER A 76 0.09 -10.29 -26.51
C SER A 76 0.69 -11.35 -27.45
N ASN A 77 0.41 -11.24 -28.75
CA ASN A 77 0.99 -12.08 -29.81
C ASN A 77 2.45 -11.71 -30.17
N LEU A 78 2.92 -10.52 -29.79
CA LEU A 78 4.28 -10.00 -30.02
C LEU A 78 5.19 -10.13 -28.78
N VAL A 79 4.67 -10.73 -27.70
CA VAL A 79 5.32 -10.85 -26.39
C VAL A 79 5.85 -12.27 -26.15
N CYS A 80 7.06 -12.38 -25.62
CA CYS A 80 7.69 -13.67 -25.31
C CYS A 80 7.15 -14.26 -23.99
N LEU A 81 6.68 -15.51 -24.05
CA LEU A 81 6.14 -16.27 -22.90
C LEU A 81 7.18 -16.66 -21.82
N ILE A 82 8.44 -16.22 -21.93
CA ILE A 82 9.52 -16.49 -20.97
C ILE A 82 9.91 -15.21 -20.20
N CYS A 83 10.09 -14.09 -20.90
CA CYS A 83 10.50 -12.82 -20.30
C CYS A 83 9.38 -11.76 -20.23
N HIS A 84 8.19 -12.05 -20.77
CA HIS A 84 7.02 -11.18 -20.79
C HIS A 84 7.24 -9.76 -21.38
N THR A 85 8.26 -9.61 -22.23
CA THR A 85 8.51 -8.40 -23.03
C THR A 85 8.31 -8.68 -24.52
N PRO A 86 8.11 -7.64 -25.36
CA PRO A 86 8.18 -7.78 -26.81
C PRO A 86 9.44 -8.49 -27.26
N PHE A 87 9.34 -9.38 -28.26
CA PHE A 87 10.47 -10.23 -28.62
C PHE A 87 11.75 -9.43 -28.95
N ASP A 88 12.90 -9.88 -28.45
CA ASP A 88 14.22 -9.47 -28.97
C ASP A 88 14.88 -10.66 -29.66
N LYS A 89 15.40 -10.43 -30.87
CA LYS A 89 15.95 -11.45 -31.77
C LYS A 89 15.04 -12.72 -31.80
N PRO A 90 13.79 -12.59 -32.24
CA PRO A 90 12.82 -13.68 -32.18
C PRO A 90 13.27 -14.88 -33.02
N VAL A 91 12.93 -16.09 -32.56
CA VAL A 91 13.09 -17.35 -33.28
C VAL A 91 11.80 -18.16 -33.24
N GLN A 92 11.49 -18.87 -34.32
CA GLN A 92 10.35 -19.78 -34.46
C GLN A 92 10.83 -21.22 -34.35
N LEU A 93 10.26 -21.99 -33.41
CA LEU A 93 10.49 -23.43 -33.37
C LEU A 93 9.68 -24.16 -34.45
N ALA A 94 10.09 -25.38 -34.83
CA ALA A 94 9.33 -26.29 -35.67
C ALA A 94 7.91 -26.62 -35.15
N CYS A 95 7.59 -26.28 -33.89
CA CYS A 95 6.24 -26.33 -33.32
C CYS A 95 5.44 -25.02 -33.42
N GLU A 96 5.87 -24.06 -34.24
CA GLU A 96 5.23 -22.76 -34.54
C GLU A 96 5.10 -21.80 -33.34
N HIS A 97 5.83 -22.07 -32.26
CA HIS A 97 5.94 -21.18 -31.11
C HIS A 97 7.14 -20.23 -31.25
N TYR A 98 6.98 -18.99 -30.79
CA TYR A 98 7.96 -17.91 -30.89
C TYR A 98 8.57 -17.57 -29.53
N PHE A 99 9.89 -17.35 -29.50
CA PHE A 99 10.64 -16.96 -28.29
C PHE A 99 11.77 -15.99 -28.65
N CYS A 100 12.22 -15.17 -27.70
CA CYS A 100 13.51 -14.47 -27.84
C CYS A 100 14.63 -15.50 -27.85
N ARG A 101 15.61 -15.40 -28.75
CA ARG A 101 16.71 -16.38 -28.85
C ARG A 101 17.42 -16.59 -27.51
N GLU A 102 17.78 -15.51 -26.84
CA GLU A 102 18.48 -15.56 -25.55
C GLU A 102 17.63 -16.18 -24.44
N CYS A 103 16.31 -15.97 -24.43
CA CYS A 103 15.41 -16.62 -23.47
C CYS A 103 15.25 -18.12 -23.74
N LEU A 104 15.28 -18.55 -25.00
CA LEU A 104 15.25 -19.95 -25.40
C LEU A 104 16.55 -20.66 -25.02
N ASP A 105 17.70 -20.03 -25.28
CA ASP A 105 19.03 -20.50 -24.86
C ASP A 105 19.09 -20.69 -23.34
N HIS A 106 18.59 -19.71 -22.55
CA HIS A 106 18.49 -19.82 -21.08
C HIS A 106 17.49 -20.88 -20.60
N ALA A 107 16.40 -21.14 -21.33
CA ALA A 107 15.44 -22.20 -20.99
C ALA A 107 15.98 -23.62 -21.23
N TRP A 108 16.98 -23.76 -22.11
CA TRP A 108 17.64 -25.03 -22.40
C TRP A 108 18.92 -25.28 -21.58
N ALA A 109 19.64 -24.23 -21.17
CA ALA A 109 20.88 -24.37 -20.39
C ALA A 109 20.79 -25.27 -19.13
N PRO A 110 19.66 -25.32 -18.38
CA PRO A 110 19.52 -26.23 -17.23
C PRO A 110 19.12 -27.68 -17.57
N GLN A 111 18.82 -28.01 -18.84
CA GLN A 111 18.30 -29.33 -19.23
C GLN A 111 19.40 -30.41 -19.14
N PRO A 112 19.37 -31.33 -18.15
CA PRO A 112 20.56 -32.07 -17.72
C PRO A 112 21.07 -33.16 -18.68
N HIS A 113 20.44 -33.32 -19.85
CA HIS A 113 20.75 -34.37 -20.85
C HIS A 113 20.70 -33.85 -22.30
N GLY A 114 20.87 -32.54 -22.52
CA GLY A 114 20.83 -31.94 -23.88
C GLY A 114 19.46 -31.96 -24.57
N ARG A 115 18.41 -32.43 -23.89
CA ARG A 115 17.04 -32.49 -24.41
C ARG A 115 16.42 -31.10 -24.52
N ARG A 116 16.61 -30.46 -25.67
CA ARG A 116 15.90 -29.23 -26.03
C ARG A 116 14.42 -29.53 -26.24
N THR A 117 13.55 -28.75 -25.62
CA THR A 117 12.08 -28.87 -25.73
C THR A 117 11.44 -27.49 -25.79
N CYS A 118 10.29 -27.37 -26.46
CA CYS A 118 9.52 -26.12 -26.46
C CYS A 118 8.93 -25.84 -25.06
N PRO A 119 9.19 -24.68 -24.43
CA PRO A 119 8.66 -24.36 -23.10
C PRO A 119 7.13 -24.42 -22.99
N THR A 120 6.40 -24.05 -24.05
CA THR A 120 4.93 -24.02 -24.06
C THR A 120 4.31 -25.40 -24.33
N CYS A 121 4.74 -26.10 -25.39
CA CYS A 121 4.08 -27.32 -25.86
C CYS A 121 4.87 -28.61 -25.61
N ARG A 122 6.05 -28.53 -24.96
CA ARG A 122 6.94 -29.64 -24.58
C ARG A 122 7.40 -30.57 -25.70
N ARG A 123 7.11 -30.24 -26.97
CA ARG A 123 7.62 -30.96 -28.14
C ARG A 123 9.15 -30.90 -28.15
N ALA A 124 9.80 -32.02 -28.48
CA ALA A 124 11.24 -32.08 -28.64
C ALA A 124 11.71 -31.20 -29.81
N VAL A 125 12.95 -30.75 -29.71
CA VAL A 125 13.70 -29.99 -30.71
C VAL A 125 14.99 -30.77 -30.91
N GLU A 126 15.09 -31.51 -32.02
CA GLU A 126 16.15 -32.52 -32.20
C GLU A 126 17.41 -31.91 -32.84
N THR A 127 17.25 -30.81 -33.59
CA THR A 127 18.32 -30.16 -34.36
C THR A 127 18.34 -28.64 -34.17
N ASP A 128 19.42 -27.98 -34.60
CA ASP A 128 19.45 -26.50 -34.71
C ASP A 128 18.58 -26.01 -35.90
N ASP A 129 18.39 -26.84 -36.93
CA ASP A 129 17.55 -26.57 -38.11
C ASP A 129 16.04 -26.47 -37.76
N ASP A 130 15.62 -27.02 -36.63
CA ASP A 130 14.29 -26.83 -36.03
C ASP A 130 14.06 -25.39 -35.54
N ILE A 131 15.10 -24.55 -35.48
CA ILE A 131 15.08 -23.15 -35.05
C ILE A 131 15.14 -22.24 -36.28
N ARG A 132 13.97 -21.77 -36.74
CA ARG A 132 13.86 -20.93 -37.94
C ARG A 132 13.82 -19.45 -37.59
N PRO A 133 14.34 -18.55 -38.46
CA PRO A 133 14.07 -17.13 -38.36
C PRO A 133 12.57 -16.87 -38.51
N VAL A 134 12.06 -15.86 -37.81
CA VAL A 134 10.63 -15.54 -37.82
C VAL A 134 10.23 -14.86 -39.14
N PRO A 135 9.00 -15.07 -39.66
CA PRO A 135 8.53 -14.35 -40.84
C PRO A 135 8.62 -12.83 -40.67
N LYS A 136 9.19 -12.15 -41.69
CA LYS A 136 9.49 -10.71 -41.70
C LYS A 136 8.33 -9.79 -41.25
N ILE A 137 7.08 -10.21 -41.44
CA ILE A 137 5.92 -9.46 -40.96
C ILE A 137 5.95 -9.24 -39.44
N VAL A 138 6.41 -10.22 -38.66
CA VAL A 138 6.54 -10.09 -37.19
C VAL A 138 7.72 -9.18 -36.83
N GLU A 139 8.82 -9.24 -37.58
CA GLU A 139 9.94 -8.30 -37.43
C GLU A 139 9.47 -6.86 -37.67
N THR A 140 8.75 -6.60 -38.77
CA THR A 140 8.14 -5.29 -39.07
C THR A 140 7.19 -4.84 -37.96
N MET A 141 6.29 -5.71 -37.47
CA MET A 141 5.36 -5.37 -36.39
C MET A 141 6.08 -5.07 -35.06
N LEU A 142 7.23 -5.68 -34.79
CA LEU A 142 8.07 -5.37 -33.63
C LEU A 142 8.84 -4.05 -33.79
N ASP A 143 9.29 -3.74 -35.01
CA ASP A 143 10.00 -2.50 -35.35
C ASP A 143 9.07 -1.27 -35.35
N GLU A 144 7.80 -1.44 -35.71
CA GLU A 144 6.77 -0.39 -35.68
C GLU A 144 6.38 0.05 -34.26
N LEU A 145 6.64 -0.78 -33.23
CA LEU A 145 6.33 -0.45 -31.82
C LEU A 145 7.01 0.85 -31.39
N VAL A 146 6.24 1.79 -30.83
CA VAL A 146 6.74 3.10 -30.40
C VAL A 146 7.28 3.03 -28.98
N VAL A 147 8.54 3.44 -28.79
CA VAL A 147 9.23 3.43 -27.50
C VAL A 147 9.93 4.75 -27.20
N LYS A 148 10.20 4.99 -25.93
CA LYS A 148 11.04 6.10 -25.46
C LYS A 148 12.52 5.74 -25.49
N CYS A 149 13.38 6.76 -25.54
CA CYS A 149 14.81 6.59 -25.34
C CYS A 149 15.12 6.02 -23.93
N PRO A 150 16.02 5.03 -23.76
CA PRO A 150 16.39 4.56 -22.42
C PRO A 150 17.04 5.65 -21.56
N ASN A 151 17.62 6.69 -22.19
CA ASN A 151 18.14 7.88 -21.51
C ASN A 151 17.03 8.90 -21.11
N THR A 152 15.74 8.51 -21.10
CA THR A 152 14.65 9.37 -20.61
C THR A 152 14.89 9.83 -19.17
N LYS A 153 15.43 8.93 -18.31
CA LYS A 153 15.83 9.25 -16.92
C LYS A 153 16.95 10.30 -16.82
N ALA A 154 17.72 10.52 -17.88
CA ALA A 154 18.74 11.57 -17.96
C ALA A 154 18.22 12.86 -18.62
N GLY A 155 16.95 12.92 -19.04
CA GLY A 155 16.33 14.09 -19.67
C GLY A 155 16.10 13.99 -21.18
N CYS A 156 16.28 12.82 -21.81
CA CYS A 156 16.01 12.67 -23.24
C CYS A 156 14.52 12.46 -23.53
N SER A 157 13.88 13.42 -24.21
CA SER A 157 12.46 13.36 -24.59
C SER A 157 12.18 12.68 -25.94
N TRP A 158 13.12 11.88 -26.47
CA TRP A 158 12.97 11.25 -27.78
C TRP A 158 12.09 10.00 -27.70
N GLN A 159 11.16 9.89 -28.64
CA GLN A 159 10.22 8.77 -28.81
C GLN A 159 10.03 8.48 -30.30
N ALA A 160 10.13 7.21 -30.71
CA ALA A 160 9.87 6.77 -32.08
C ALA A 160 9.72 5.23 -32.17
N GLN A 161 9.54 4.72 -33.39
CA GLN A 161 9.63 3.30 -33.73
C GLN A 161 10.90 2.63 -33.20
N ARG A 162 10.77 1.40 -32.69
CA ARG A 162 11.82 0.59 -32.05
C ARG A 162 13.08 0.45 -32.90
N VAL A 163 12.95 0.31 -34.23
CA VAL A 163 14.08 0.20 -35.16
C VAL A 163 15.07 1.36 -35.03
N ASN A 164 14.57 2.58 -34.84
CA ASN A 164 15.37 3.82 -34.81
C ASN A 164 16.07 4.06 -33.46
N VAL A 165 15.75 3.29 -32.41
CA VAL A 165 16.27 3.48 -31.04
C VAL A 165 17.79 3.34 -30.99
N ARG A 166 18.31 2.33 -31.68
CA ARG A 166 19.74 2.02 -31.73
C ARG A 166 20.52 3.20 -32.30
N ASP A 167 20.05 3.75 -33.42
CA ASP A 167 20.71 4.85 -34.12
C ASP A 167 20.52 6.16 -33.37
N HIS A 168 19.37 6.38 -32.72
CA HIS A 168 19.20 7.49 -31.79
C HIS A 168 20.25 7.44 -30.66
N VAL A 169 20.31 6.36 -29.87
CA VAL A 169 21.23 6.25 -28.72
C VAL A 169 22.71 6.32 -29.15
N MET A 170 23.06 5.73 -30.31
CA MET A 170 24.43 5.65 -30.79
C MET A 170 24.91 6.90 -31.54
N LEU A 171 24.05 7.63 -32.26
CA LEU A 171 24.44 8.78 -33.09
C LEU A 171 23.95 10.11 -32.51
N TYR A 172 22.65 10.20 -32.18
CA TYR A 172 21.96 11.49 -31.98
C TYR A 172 21.64 11.84 -30.51
N CYS A 173 21.72 10.88 -29.58
CA CYS A 173 21.32 11.10 -28.19
C CYS A 173 22.40 11.84 -27.38
N GLU A 174 22.19 13.15 -27.16
CA GLU A 174 23.03 14.00 -26.31
C GLU A 174 23.14 13.50 -24.85
N TYR A 175 22.18 12.68 -24.40
CA TYR A 175 22.07 12.19 -23.04
C TYR A 175 22.74 10.82 -22.82
N THR A 176 23.29 10.20 -23.87
CA THR A 176 24.05 8.93 -23.74
C THR A 176 25.26 9.13 -22.82
N PRO A 177 25.47 8.25 -21.81
CA PRO A 177 26.61 8.35 -20.92
C PRO A 177 27.93 8.06 -21.64
N VAL A 178 28.91 8.92 -21.38
CA VAL A 178 30.24 8.97 -22.02
C VAL A 178 31.29 9.13 -20.93
N MET A 179 32.47 8.51 -21.10
CA MET A 179 33.58 8.68 -20.16
C MET A 179 34.10 10.13 -20.19
N CYS A 180 34.42 10.70 -19.03
CA CYS A 180 34.98 12.05 -18.94
C CYS A 180 36.25 12.21 -19.79
N SER A 181 36.48 13.42 -20.32
CA SER A 181 37.62 13.76 -21.18
C SER A 181 38.92 14.04 -20.42
N SER A 182 38.88 14.27 -19.11
CA SER A 182 40.07 14.53 -18.28
C SER A 182 40.79 13.24 -17.86
N VAL A 183 42.12 13.26 -17.90
CA VAL A 183 42.99 12.08 -17.64
C VAL A 183 42.72 11.45 -16.27
N ASP A 184 42.49 12.29 -15.25
CA ASP A 184 42.36 11.86 -13.86
C ASP A 184 40.92 11.51 -13.46
N CYS A 185 39.92 11.73 -14.32
CA CYS A 185 38.53 11.39 -14.03
C CYS A 185 38.02 10.21 -14.88
N ARG A 186 37.49 9.18 -14.21
CA ARG A 186 36.90 7.98 -14.84
C ARG A 186 35.39 7.90 -14.70
N LEU A 187 34.75 8.98 -14.27
CA LEU A 187 33.31 9.05 -14.05
C LEU A 187 32.55 9.36 -15.35
N PRO A 188 31.31 8.87 -15.50
CA PRO A 188 30.49 9.18 -16.66
C PRO A 188 29.96 10.61 -16.64
N THR A 189 29.96 11.25 -17.81
CA THR A 189 29.29 12.51 -18.13
C THR A 189 28.29 12.27 -19.27
N THR A 190 27.43 13.25 -19.60
CA THR A 190 26.56 13.15 -20.79
C THR A 190 27.37 13.50 -22.05
N GLN A 191 26.92 13.07 -23.23
CA GLN A 191 27.50 13.55 -24.48
C GLN A 191 27.34 15.08 -24.65
N LYS A 192 26.24 15.66 -24.16
CA LYS A 192 25.97 17.13 -24.13
C LYS A 192 27.05 17.89 -23.37
N ASP A 193 27.44 17.38 -22.20
CA ASP A 193 28.36 18.04 -21.27
C ASP A 193 29.83 17.70 -21.54
N PHE A 194 30.12 16.76 -22.43
CA PHE A 194 31.50 16.37 -22.81
C PHE A 194 32.36 17.56 -23.24
N HIS A 195 31.77 18.56 -23.91
CA HIS A 195 32.44 19.79 -24.34
C HIS A 195 32.71 20.80 -23.20
N LYS A 196 32.07 20.65 -22.03
CA LYS A 196 32.26 21.53 -20.86
C LYS A 196 33.48 21.13 -20.00
N GLY A 197 34.20 20.07 -20.37
CA GLY A 197 35.31 19.52 -19.60
C GLY A 197 34.84 18.68 -18.41
N CYS A 198 35.70 18.57 -17.38
CA CYS A 198 35.38 17.79 -16.18
C CYS A 198 34.42 18.57 -15.26
N LEU A 199 33.22 18.01 -15.03
CA LEU A 199 32.24 18.54 -14.06
C LEU A 199 32.22 17.76 -12.74
N HIS A 200 33.08 16.75 -12.60
CA HIS A 200 33.19 15.88 -11.42
C HIS A 200 34.17 16.45 -10.38
N TYR A 201 34.01 17.72 -10.03
CA TYR A 201 34.72 18.35 -8.92
C TYR A 201 33.74 19.00 -7.95
N THR A 202 34.13 19.04 -6.67
CA THR A 202 33.29 19.53 -5.59
C THR A 202 33.23 21.06 -5.60
N VAL A 203 32.04 21.60 -5.44
CA VAL A 203 31.73 23.03 -5.29
C VAL A 203 30.72 23.20 -4.14
N SER A 204 30.86 24.29 -3.38
CA SER A 204 29.87 24.67 -2.37
C SER A 204 28.72 25.45 -3.01
N CYS A 205 27.48 25.19 -2.60
CA CYS A 205 26.35 26.02 -2.99
C CYS A 205 26.42 27.39 -2.30
N GLU A 206 26.11 28.47 -3.03
CA GLU A 206 26.09 29.84 -2.49
C GLU A 206 24.94 30.03 -1.48
N ASP A 207 23.76 29.50 -1.78
CA ASP A 207 22.54 29.67 -0.96
C ASP A 207 22.57 28.88 0.36
N CYS A 208 23.18 27.68 0.37
CA CYS A 208 23.09 26.72 1.49
C CYS A 208 24.41 26.06 1.93
N HIS A 209 25.53 26.42 1.29
CA HIS A 209 26.90 25.96 1.58
C HIS A 209 27.15 24.44 1.57
N THR A 210 26.19 23.64 1.13
CA THR A 210 26.38 22.19 0.93
C THR A 210 27.40 21.93 -0.18
N SER A 211 28.29 20.96 0.03
CA SER A 211 29.32 20.55 -0.91
C SER A 211 28.80 19.48 -1.87
N LEU A 212 28.75 19.79 -3.16
CA LEU A 212 28.14 18.95 -4.22
C LEU A 212 29.08 18.88 -5.43
N MET A 213 28.88 17.90 -6.33
CA MET A 213 29.60 17.93 -7.61
C MET A 213 29.02 19.01 -8.53
N LYS A 214 29.87 19.72 -9.29
CA LYS A 214 29.41 20.80 -10.18
C LYS A 214 28.35 20.36 -11.18
N ARG A 215 28.42 19.12 -11.68
CA ARG A 215 27.37 18.50 -12.52
C ARG A 215 25.97 18.55 -11.92
N ASP A 216 25.86 18.47 -10.59
CA ASP A 216 24.58 18.38 -9.87
C ASP A 216 24.20 19.72 -9.18
N LEU A 217 25.06 20.74 -9.25
CA LEU A 217 24.80 22.07 -8.66
C LEU A 217 23.61 22.79 -9.33
N GLU A 218 23.48 22.71 -10.67
CA GLU A 218 22.35 23.31 -11.38
C GLU A 218 21.01 22.67 -10.97
N GLU A 219 20.98 21.34 -10.84
CA GLU A 219 19.79 20.62 -10.38
C GLU A 219 19.51 20.92 -8.91
N HIS A 220 20.53 20.89 -8.05
CA HIS A 220 20.38 21.25 -6.64
C HIS A 220 19.77 22.64 -6.48
N GLN A 221 20.31 23.67 -7.15
CA GLN A 221 19.72 25.02 -7.11
C GLN A 221 18.25 24.98 -7.56
N ARG A 222 17.94 24.36 -8.71
CA ARG A 222 16.58 24.33 -9.27
C ARG A 222 15.57 23.63 -8.37
N SER A 223 15.82 22.40 -7.90
CA SER A 223 14.82 21.54 -7.24
C SER A 223 15.04 21.35 -5.73
N THR A 224 16.29 21.20 -5.29
CA THR A 224 16.64 20.62 -3.97
C THR A 224 17.10 21.67 -2.94
N CYS A 225 17.56 22.84 -3.38
CA CYS A 225 18.16 23.83 -2.51
C CYS A 225 17.11 24.43 -1.57
N ALA A 226 17.29 24.19 -0.28
CA ALA A 226 16.38 24.59 0.80
C ALA A 226 16.30 26.13 0.96
N ASN A 227 17.44 26.80 0.80
CA ASN A 227 17.61 28.23 1.04
C ASN A 227 17.38 29.08 -0.22
N ARG A 228 16.95 28.50 -1.34
CA ARG A 228 16.72 29.25 -2.56
C ARG A 228 15.32 29.87 -2.57
N LEU A 229 15.23 31.14 -2.94
CA LEU A 229 13.96 31.84 -3.16
C LEU A 229 13.14 31.13 -4.25
N THR A 230 11.83 31.03 -4.02
CA THR A 230 10.82 30.44 -4.90
C THR A 230 9.53 31.26 -4.75
N SER A 231 8.87 31.59 -5.86
CA SER A 231 7.61 32.34 -5.85
C SER A 231 6.44 31.46 -5.40
N CYS A 232 5.64 31.92 -4.43
CA CYS A 232 4.40 31.27 -4.04
C CYS A 232 3.36 31.34 -5.17
N THR A 233 2.79 30.19 -5.57
CA THR A 233 1.84 30.07 -6.69
C THR A 233 0.51 30.80 -6.47
N LEU A 234 0.15 31.11 -5.22
CA LEU A 234 -1.11 31.76 -4.88
C LEU A 234 -0.97 33.28 -4.79
N CYS A 235 -0.01 33.76 -4.00
CA CYS A 235 0.18 35.19 -3.67
C CYS A 235 1.32 35.87 -4.45
N SER A 236 2.08 35.13 -5.27
CA SER A 236 3.27 35.62 -5.99
C SER A 236 4.41 36.21 -5.13
N ALA A 237 4.34 36.08 -3.80
CA ALA A 237 5.44 36.48 -2.91
C ALA A 237 6.67 35.56 -3.08
N GLU A 238 7.86 36.14 -3.02
CA GLU A 238 9.11 35.39 -2.99
C GLU A 238 9.41 34.91 -1.56
N VAL A 239 9.56 33.60 -1.38
CA VAL A 239 9.82 32.95 -0.09
C VAL A 239 10.91 31.89 -0.25
N LEU A 240 11.62 31.53 0.82
CA LEU A 240 12.58 30.44 0.77
C LEU A 240 11.86 29.11 0.52
N ARG A 241 12.51 28.14 -0.14
CA ARG A 241 11.91 26.84 -0.44
C ARG A 241 11.51 26.04 0.81
N LEU A 242 12.25 26.21 1.91
CA LEU A 242 11.84 25.74 3.24
C LEU A 242 10.50 26.35 3.66
N ASP A 243 10.41 27.68 3.58
CA ASP A 243 9.32 28.47 4.12
C ASP A 243 8.08 28.48 3.23
N LEU A 244 8.17 28.04 1.98
CA LEU A 244 7.03 27.94 1.07
C LEU A 244 5.86 27.13 1.66
N LYS A 245 6.14 26.06 2.43
CA LYS A 245 5.09 25.27 3.12
C LYS A 245 4.44 26.01 4.29
N PRO A 246 5.16 26.49 5.33
CA PRO A 246 4.55 27.27 6.41
C PRO A 246 3.94 28.58 5.90
N HIS A 247 4.52 29.22 4.88
CA HIS A 247 3.94 30.40 4.23
C HIS A 247 2.55 30.09 3.65
N ILE A 248 2.43 29.08 2.79
CA ILE A 248 1.13 28.66 2.22
C ILE A 248 0.12 28.35 3.35
N ASN A 249 0.53 27.54 4.32
CA ASN A 249 -0.36 27.08 5.39
C ASN A 249 -0.81 28.19 6.34
N ASN A 250 0.09 29.12 6.73
CA ASN A 250 -0.12 30.02 7.87
C ASN A 250 -0.28 31.49 7.46
N GLU A 251 0.46 31.96 6.47
CA GLU A 251 0.63 33.40 6.16
C GLU A 251 -0.10 33.81 4.88
N CYS A 252 -0.13 32.94 3.86
CA CYS A 252 -0.54 33.27 2.52
C CYS A 252 -1.99 33.79 2.49
N PRO A 253 -2.23 35.04 2.04
CA PRO A 253 -3.54 35.69 2.14
C PRO A 253 -4.59 35.10 1.18
N LYS A 254 -4.13 34.47 0.09
CA LYS A 254 -4.95 33.78 -0.91
C LYS A 254 -5.03 32.26 -0.71
N HIS A 255 -4.44 31.72 0.37
CA HIS A 255 -4.66 30.31 0.71
C HIS A 255 -6.11 30.13 1.15
N VAL A 256 -6.79 29.12 0.59
CA VAL A 256 -8.18 28.83 0.95
C VAL A 256 -8.19 28.12 2.30
N ILE A 257 -8.92 28.68 3.26
CA ILE A 257 -9.11 28.12 4.60
C ILE A 257 -10.61 28.06 4.92
N SER A 258 -10.98 27.21 5.88
CA SER A 258 -12.31 27.27 6.49
C SER A 258 -12.30 28.17 7.71
N CYS A 259 -13.46 28.74 8.04
CA CYS A 259 -13.67 29.56 9.23
C CYS A 259 -13.30 28.78 10.52
N GLN A 260 -12.66 29.43 11.50
CA GLN A 260 -12.34 28.81 12.80
C GLN A 260 -13.58 28.20 13.50
N GLY A 261 -14.79 28.72 13.19
CA GLY A 261 -16.08 28.18 13.61
C GLY A 261 -16.52 26.87 12.95
N THR A 262 -15.71 26.25 12.08
CA THR A 262 -16.01 24.95 11.43
C THR A 262 -16.35 23.87 12.46
N ILE A 263 -15.65 23.85 13.60
CA ILE A 263 -15.90 22.93 14.71
C ILE A 263 -17.26 23.11 15.41
N VAL A 264 -17.95 24.24 15.18
CA VAL A 264 -19.32 24.52 15.67
C VAL A 264 -20.33 24.42 14.52
N GLY A 265 -19.91 23.95 13.34
CA GLY A 265 -20.76 23.76 12.16
C GLY A 265 -20.76 24.92 11.15
N CYS A 266 -19.85 25.90 11.25
CA CYS A 266 -19.72 26.93 10.23
C CYS A 266 -19.25 26.34 8.89
N LYS A 267 -20.02 26.54 7.81
CA LYS A 267 -19.73 26.01 6.47
C LYS A 267 -18.94 26.98 5.57
N PHE A 268 -18.45 28.10 6.11
CA PHE A 268 -17.78 29.12 5.30
C PHE A 268 -16.31 28.77 5.04
N HIS A 269 -15.92 28.75 3.76
CA HIS A 269 -14.55 28.59 3.30
C HIS A 269 -14.25 29.58 2.16
N ALA A 270 -13.11 30.26 2.22
CA ALA A 270 -12.69 31.25 1.22
C ALA A 270 -11.17 31.49 1.33
N GLU A 271 -10.63 32.43 0.55
CA GLU A 271 -9.27 32.94 0.76
C GLU A 271 -9.11 33.46 2.20
N ARG A 272 -7.95 33.24 2.83
CA ARG A 272 -7.62 33.70 4.19
C ARG A 272 -8.03 35.15 4.45
N ALA A 273 -7.77 36.08 3.53
CA ALA A 273 -8.16 37.47 3.67
C ALA A 273 -9.69 37.66 3.87
N GLN A 274 -10.50 36.85 3.18
CA GLN A 274 -11.97 36.89 3.26
C GLN A 274 -12.48 36.16 4.51
N VAL A 275 -11.83 35.06 4.92
CA VAL A 275 -12.19 34.33 6.15
C VAL A 275 -11.87 35.15 7.40
N MET A 276 -10.72 35.82 7.46
CA MET A 276 -10.38 36.72 8.59
C MET A 276 -11.41 37.85 8.75
N ALA A 277 -11.94 38.38 7.64
CA ALA A 277 -13.03 39.37 7.69
C ALA A 277 -14.33 38.74 8.21
N HIS A 278 -14.73 37.57 7.68
CA HIS A 278 -15.91 36.83 8.11
C HIS A 278 -15.87 36.48 9.61
N GLU A 279 -14.73 36.08 10.15
CA GLU A 279 -14.60 35.65 11.55
C GLU A 279 -15.01 36.73 12.56
N THR A 280 -14.77 38.02 12.27
CA THR A 280 -15.22 39.14 13.12
C THR A 280 -16.75 39.27 13.19
N THR A 281 -17.47 38.71 12.22
CA THR A 281 -18.94 38.71 12.12
C THR A 281 -19.57 37.35 12.44
N CYS A 282 -18.76 36.32 12.68
CA CYS A 282 -19.23 34.94 12.77
C CYS A 282 -19.46 34.52 14.23
N PRO A 283 -20.71 34.31 14.68
CA PRO A 283 -20.98 33.88 16.06
C PRO A 283 -20.38 32.49 16.34
N MET A 284 -20.30 31.63 15.31
CA MET A 284 -19.69 30.30 15.43
C MET A 284 -18.16 30.35 15.59
N ALA A 285 -17.50 31.36 15.01
CA ALA A 285 -16.07 31.62 15.25
C ALA A 285 -15.84 32.17 16.67
N THR A 286 -16.74 33.06 17.13
CA THR A 286 -16.70 33.63 18.49
C THR A 286 -16.83 32.54 19.57
N MET A 287 -17.69 31.54 19.36
CA MET A 287 -17.86 30.42 20.28
C MET A 287 -16.78 29.33 20.15
N ALA A 288 -16.07 29.25 19.02
CA ALA A 288 -15.06 28.22 18.74
C ALA A 288 -14.00 28.02 19.85
N PRO A 289 -13.35 29.05 20.43
CA PRO A 289 -12.37 28.83 21.50
C PRO A 289 -12.95 28.14 22.74
N HIS A 290 -14.21 28.45 23.11
CA HIS A 290 -14.87 27.80 24.24
C HIS A 290 -15.17 26.33 23.97
N PHE A 291 -15.64 26.00 22.76
CA PHE A 291 -15.82 24.60 22.35
C PHE A 291 -14.50 23.82 22.26
N ARG A 292 -13.38 24.46 21.87
CA ARG A 292 -12.04 23.84 21.88
C ARG A 292 -11.56 23.50 23.29
N GLU A 293 -11.71 24.42 24.26
CA GLU A 293 -11.34 24.11 25.65
C GLU A 293 -12.28 23.08 26.28
N GLN A 294 -13.58 23.10 25.96
CA GLN A 294 -14.51 22.05 26.39
C GLN A 294 -14.11 20.68 25.84
N GLN A 295 -13.82 20.58 24.54
CA GLN A 295 -13.38 19.35 23.88
C GLN A 295 -12.06 18.85 24.48
N ALA A 296 -11.05 19.71 24.58
CA ALA A 296 -9.77 19.34 25.18
C ALA A 296 -9.89 18.99 26.67
N ARG A 297 -10.90 19.49 27.40
CA ARG A 297 -11.22 19.07 28.78
C ARG A 297 -11.90 17.70 28.84
N ILE A 298 -12.73 17.36 27.86
CA ILE A 298 -13.34 16.03 27.70
C ILE A 298 -12.24 15.01 27.41
N GLU A 299 -11.36 15.26 26.43
CA GLU A 299 -10.21 14.41 26.11
C GLU A 299 -9.28 14.24 27.33
N ARG A 300 -9.00 15.33 28.07
CA ARG A 300 -8.28 15.30 29.35
C ARG A 300 -9.00 14.55 30.48
N SER A 301 -10.29 14.21 30.33
CA SER A 301 -11.02 13.35 31.28
C SER A 301 -11.05 11.90 30.83
N GLU A 302 -11.28 11.64 29.53
CA GLU A 302 -11.27 10.31 28.92
C GLU A 302 -9.89 9.65 29.08
N ALA A 303 -8.81 10.38 28.78
CA ALA A 303 -7.43 9.90 28.96
C ALA A 303 -7.05 9.63 30.45
N ARG A 304 -7.84 10.11 31.42
CA ARG A 304 -7.71 9.75 32.85
C ARG A 304 -8.60 8.56 33.24
N MET A 305 -9.74 8.39 32.57
CA MET A 305 -10.64 7.25 32.77
C MET A 305 -10.11 5.97 32.13
N GLU A 306 -9.51 6.05 30.95
CA GLU A 306 -9.00 4.89 30.19
C GLU A 306 -8.01 3.99 30.98
N PRO A 307 -6.98 4.51 31.69
CA PRO A 307 -6.12 3.68 32.53
C PRO A 307 -6.79 3.18 33.82
N LEU A 308 -7.93 3.74 34.22
CA LEU A 308 -8.77 3.20 35.30
C LEU A 308 -9.62 2.04 34.77
N ALA A 309 -10.29 2.22 33.63
CA ALA A 309 -11.07 1.17 32.95
C ALA A 309 -10.20 -0.06 32.65
N ARG A 310 -8.97 0.13 32.14
CA ARG A 310 -8.01 -0.97 31.95
C ARG A 310 -7.62 -1.69 33.24
N LYS A 311 -7.53 -0.98 34.38
CA LYS A 311 -7.28 -1.62 35.69
C LYS A 311 -8.49 -2.39 36.21
N VAL A 312 -9.69 -1.86 36.01
CA VAL A 312 -10.94 -2.54 36.38
C VAL A 312 -11.09 -3.82 35.58
N GLY A 313 -10.93 -3.79 34.27
CA GLY A 313 -10.97 -4.99 33.42
C GLY A 313 -9.96 -6.07 33.84
N ILE A 314 -8.71 -5.70 34.16
CA ILE A 314 -7.70 -6.66 34.66
C ILE A 314 -8.12 -7.29 36.02
N LEU A 315 -8.81 -6.55 36.88
CA LEU A 315 -9.34 -7.07 38.14
C LEU A 315 -10.57 -7.96 37.93
N GLU A 316 -11.45 -7.59 36.99
CA GLU A 316 -12.62 -8.38 36.60
C GLU A 316 -12.22 -9.70 35.92
N ASP A 317 -11.27 -9.68 34.97
CA ASP A 317 -10.64 -10.87 34.38
C ASP A 317 -9.98 -11.75 35.45
N GLY A 318 -9.26 -11.14 36.39
CA GLY A 318 -8.62 -11.83 37.51
C GLY A 318 -9.63 -12.52 38.42
N LEU A 319 -10.72 -11.84 38.77
CA LEU A 319 -11.82 -12.40 39.57
C LEU A 319 -12.56 -13.51 38.82
N ALA A 320 -12.87 -13.30 37.53
CA ALA A 320 -13.51 -14.31 36.68
C ALA A 320 -12.67 -15.58 36.56
N ASN A 321 -11.35 -15.44 36.41
CA ASN A 321 -10.42 -16.56 36.40
C ASN A 321 -10.38 -17.28 37.77
N ILE A 322 -10.36 -16.54 38.88
CA ILE A 322 -10.46 -17.12 40.23
C ILE A 322 -11.79 -17.87 40.43
N THR A 323 -12.93 -17.32 39.99
CA THR A 323 -14.21 -18.04 40.06
C THR A 323 -14.23 -19.30 39.21
N ASN A 324 -13.56 -19.30 38.04
CA ASN A 324 -13.42 -20.50 37.20
C ASN A 324 -12.48 -21.55 37.81
N TYR A 325 -11.49 -21.16 38.63
CA TYR A 325 -10.67 -22.10 39.41
C TYR A 325 -11.40 -22.65 40.64
N LEU A 326 -12.25 -21.86 41.28
CA LEU A 326 -13.05 -22.27 42.44
C LEU A 326 -14.29 -23.10 42.04
N TYR A 327 -14.84 -22.84 40.85
CA TYR A 327 -15.95 -23.58 40.26
C TYR A 327 -15.60 -24.01 38.81
N PRO A 328 -14.73 -25.02 38.62
CA PRO A 328 -14.38 -25.51 37.29
C PRO A 328 -15.61 -26.15 36.62
N ALA A 329 -16.11 -25.52 35.56
CA ALA A 329 -17.26 -26.02 34.83
C ALA A 329 -16.90 -27.25 33.96
N ASN A 330 -16.97 -28.46 34.53
CA ASN A 330 -17.21 -29.70 33.78
C ASN A 330 -17.53 -30.91 34.64
N GLY A 331 -18.50 -31.71 34.18
CA GLY A 331 -18.66 -33.13 34.57
C GLY A 331 -19.58 -33.39 35.77
N ASN A 332 -20.84 -33.72 35.47
CA ASN A 332 -21.85 -34.36 36.32
C ASN A 332 -21.47 -34.64 37.79
N ASP A 333 -22.01 -33.85 38.72
CA ASP A 333 -22.66 -34.46 39.88
C ASP A 333 -23.81 -33.60 40.40
N ALA A 334 -24.80 -34.24 41.02
CA ALA A 334 -26.08 -33.61 41.36
C ALA A 334 -26.24 -33.35 42.86
N SER A 335 -25.82 -32.17 43.34
CA SER A 335 -26.38 -31.54 44.55
C SER A 335 -25.88 -30.10 44.76
N PHE A 336 -26.80 -29.13 44.74
CA PHE A 336 -27.20 -28.29 45.89
C PHE A 336 -28.15 -27.18 45.38
N PRO A 337 -29.33 -26.97 46.00
CA PRO A 337 -30.25 -25.92 45.57
C PRO A 337 -29.77 -24.56 46.06
N VAL A 338 -29.46 -23.65 45.12
CA VAL A 338 -29.45 -22.22 45.41
C VAL A 338 -30.91 -21.78 45.51
N THR A 339 -31.39 -21.58 46.73
CA THR A 339 -32.77 -21.12 47.00
C THR A 339 -32.91 -19.66 46.62
N ASP A 340 -33.62 -19.38 45.52
CA ASP A 340 -34.02 -18.03 45.12
C ASP A 340 -35.01 -17.45 46.17
N PRO A 341 -34.66 -16.35 46.88
CA PRO A 341 -35.42 -15.88 48.04
C PRO A 341 -36.72 -15.12 47.69
N LEU A 342 -37.24 -15.26 46.46
CA LEU A 342 -38.44 -14.57 45.98
C LEU A 342 -39.57 -15.50 45.48
N ASN A 343 -39.51 -16.81 45.76
CA ASN A 343 -40.59 -17.74 45.42
C ASN A 343 -41.68 -17.76 46.51
N ALA A 344 -42.83 -17.14 46.24
CA ALA A 344 -43.84 -16.79 47.25
C ALA A 344 -44.95 -17.85 47.47
N ASN A 345 -44.61 -19.15 47.54
CA ASN A 345 -45.61 -20.23 47.55
C ASN A 345 -45.26 -21.47 48.40
N ASP A 346 -44.58 -21.28 49.54
CA ASP A 346 -44.57 -22.28 50.62
C ASP A 346 -44.93 -21.61 51.95
N ALA A 347 -45.94 -22.16 52.64
CA ALA A 347 -46.46 -21.61 53.88
C ALA A 347 -46.84 -22.73 54.85
N ASP A 348 -45.99 -22.94 55.87
CA ASP A 348 -46.45 -23.20 57.24
C ASP A 348 -45.31 -22.91 58.26
N PRO A 349 -45.60 -22.66 59.55
CA PRO A 349 -44.65 -21.99 60.45
C PRO A 349 -44.01 -22.90 61.51
N GLN A 350 -42.72 -22.65 61.81
CA GLN A 350 -42.15 -22.91 63.13
C GLN A 350 -40.93 -22.01 63.42
N ALA A 351 -40.74 -21.67 64.70
CA ALA A 351 -39.77 -20.69 65.22
C ALA A 351 -38.71 -21.40 66.10
N PRO A 352 -37.74 -20.72 66.78
CA PRO A 352 -37.40 -19.29 66.76
C PRO A 352 -35.89 -18.99 66.57
N THR A 353 -35.55 -17.71 66.46
CA THR A 353 -34.17 -17.18 66.53
C THR A 353 -33.63 -17.10 67.96
N PRO A 354 -32.30 -17.18 68.15
CA PRO A 354 -31.61 -16.45 69.23
C PRO A 354 -30.64 -15.38 68.70
N ASP A 355 -30.53 -14.28 69.45
CA ASP A 355 -29.78 -13.07 69.12
C ASP A 355 -28.26 -13.22 68.90
N PHE A 356 -27.69 -12.30 68.11
CA PHE A 356 -26.35 -11.76 68.40
C PHE A 356 -26.32 -10.23 68.21
N ARG A 357 -26.41 -9.49 69.31
CA ARG A 357 -26.28 -8.02 69.36
C ARG A 357 -24.82 -7.60 69.60
N LEU A 358 -24.45 -6.45 69.05
CA LEU A 358 -23.31 -5.65 69.51
C LEU A 358 -23.79 -4.24 69.94
N PRO A 359 -23.09 -3.56 70.87
CA PRO A 359 -23.65 -2.44 71.63
C PRO A 359 -23.52 -1.07 70.92
N PRO A 360 -24.41 -0.10 71.22
CA PRO A 360 -24.32 1.26 70.72
C PRO A 360 -23.28 2.09 71.50
N ALA A 361 -22.58 2.98 70.80
CA ALA A 361 -21.70 3.98 71.42
C ALA A 361 -22.50 5.22 71.88
N SER A 362 -22.25 5.67 73.11
CA SER A 362 -23.00 6.77 73.74
C SER A 362 -22.43 8.15 73.43
N PHE A 363 -23.29 9.11 73.10
CA PHE A 363 -22.96 10.55 73.15
C PHE A 363 -24.08 11.33 73.87
N PRO A 364 -23.75 12.42 74.60
CA PRO A 364 -24.69 13.09 75.52
C PRO A 364 -25.62 14.09 74.83
N PRO A 365 -26.80 14.39 75.41
CA PRO A 365 -27.75 15.38 74.89
C PRO A 365 -27.39 16.82 75.27
N VAL A 366 -27.87 17.77 74.47
CA VAL A 366 -27.89 19.23 74.74
C VAL A 366 -29.36 19.69 74.71
N PRO A 367 -29.83 20.56 75.64
CA PRO A 367 -31.26 20.67 75.91
C PRO A 367 -32.06 21.65 75.04
N SER A 368 -33.28 21.20 74.70
CA SER A 368 -34.56 21.93 74.66
C SER A 368 -34.66 23.34 74.05
N THR A 369 -35.54 23.48 73.05
CA THR A 369 -36.72 24.36 73.18
C THR A 369 -37.82 23.97 72.18
N ASN A 370 -39.08 24.24 72.53
CA ASN A 370 -40.26 24.10 71.66
C ASN A 370 -40.24 25.17 70.55
N ASP A 371 -40.93 25.07 69.40
CA ASP A 371 -42.39 24.85 69.34
C ASP A 371 -42.98 24.37 67.99
N SER A 372 -44.21 23.85 68.09
CA SER A 372 -45.25 23.76 67.04
C SER A 372 -45.05 22.90 65.77
N ASN A 373 -45.71 21.74 65.79
CA ASN A 373 -45.85 20.75 64.70
C ASN A 373 -46.29 21.27 63.31
N SER A 374 -45.69 20.71 62.26
CA SER A 374 -46.43 20.09 61.14
C SER A 374 -45.62 18.90 60.60
N ALA A 375 -46.26 17.84 60.10
CA ALA A 375 -45.64 16.50 59.99
C ALA A 375 -45.31 16.06 58.55
N GLN A 376 -44.02 15.82 58.29
CA GLN A 376 -43.52 14.93 57.22
C GLN A 376 -42.22 14.22 57.67
N PRO A 377 -41.93 13.00 57.19
CA PRO A 377 -40.66 12.31 57.46
C PRO A 377 -39.52 12.89 56.60
N PRO A 378 -38.36 13.27 57.17
CA PRO A 378 -37.37 14.11 56.47
C PRO A 378 -36.23 13.36 55.73
N PHE A 379 -36.32 12.05 55.50
CA PHE A 379 -35.16 11.26 54.99
C PHE A 379 -35.33 10.51 53.66
N ASP A 380 -36.55 10.29 53.14
CA ASP A 380 -36.73 9.58 51.86
C ASP A 380 -36.54 10.47 50.61
N SER A 381 -36.84 11.77 50.71
CA SER A 381 -36.98 12.65 49.54
C SER A 381 -35.73 12.73 48.65
N GLN A 382 -34.54 12.82 49.25
CA GLN A 382 -33.28 12.93 48.52
C GLN A 382 -32.88 11.62 47.83
N ILE A 383 -33.12 10.47 48.47
CA ILE A 383 -32.81 9.15 47.90
C ILE A 383 -33.80 8.82 46.79
N HIS A 384 -35.10 9.08 47.03
CA HIS A 384 -36.13 8.92 46.01
C HIS A 384 -35.85 9.79 44.78
N HIS A 385 -35.49 11.06 44.95
CA HIS A 385 -35.08 11.94 43.85
C HIS A 385 -33.89 11.41 43.05
N LEU A 386 -32.85 10.88 43.72
CA LEU A 386 -31.69 10.29 43.05
C LEU A 386 -32.05 9.01 42.27
N LEU A 387 -32.94 8.17 42.80
CA LEU A 387 -33.46 6.99 42.09
C LEU A 387 -34.31 7.39 40.88
N THR A 388 -35.21 8.38 41.01
CA THR A 388 -35.98 8.93 39.88
C THR A 388 -35.07 9.50 38.78
N LEU A 389 -33.98 10.16 39.16
CA LEU A 389 -33.00 10.70 38.22
C LEU A 389 -32.19 9.58 37.54
N HIS A 390 -31.84 8.51 38.25
CA HIS A 390 -31.21 7.32 37.68
C HIS A 390 -32.13 6.61 36.67
N ASP A 391 -33.41 6.39 37.01
CA ASP A 391 -34.35 5.68 36.15
C ASP A 391 -34.78 6.50 34.93
N SER A 392 -34.89 7.83 35.05
CA SER A 392 -35.09 8.71 33.89
C SER A 392 -33.89 8.71 32.94
N LEU A 393 -32.65 8.78 33.45
CA LEU A 393 -31.44 8.60 32.62
C LEU A 393 -31.41 7.21 31.95
N ARG A 394 -31.81 6.15 32.65
CA ARG A 394 -31.91 4.79 32.10
C ARG A 394 -32.96 4.71 30.98
N GLU A 395 -34.10 5.38 31.12
CA GLU A 395 -35.14 5.47 30.10
C GLU A 395 -34.72 6.35 28.91
N GLU A 396 -33.95 7.43 29.14
CA GLU A 396 -33.34 8.22 28.05
C GLU A 396 -32.30 7.41 27.26
N VAL A 397 -31.39 6.70 27.93
CA VAL A 397 -30.42 5.80 27.27
C VAL A 397 -31.15 4.70 26.48
N SER A 398 -32.21 4.11 27.03
CA SER A 398 -33.07 3.15 26.31
C SER A 398 -33.73 3.76 25.08
N ARG A 399 -34.30 4.98 25.19
CA ARG A 399 -34.89 5.72 24.06
C ARG A 399 -33.86 6.03 22.99
N ILE A 400 -32.65 6.45 23.36
CA ILE A 400 -31.55 6.74 22.42
C ILE A 400 -31.09 5.45 21.72
N ALA A 401 -30.95 4.33 22.44
CA ALA A 401 -30.58 3.04 21.86
C ALA A 401 -31.64 2.56 20.84
N ASN A 402 -32.92 2.69 21.16
CA ASN A 402 -34.02 2.32 20.25
C ASN A 402 -34.12 3.27 19.03
N ALA A 403 -33.82 4.56 19.21
CA ALA A 403 -33.73 5.50 18.09
C ALA A 403 -32.53 5.18 17.17
N LEU A 404 -31.39 4.76 17.74
CA LEU A 404 -30.20 4.38 17.00
C LEU A 404 -30.44 3.13 16.14
N THR A 405 -31.12 2.10 16.68
CA THR A 405 -31.40 0.85 15.94
C THR A 405 -32.46 1.02 14.84
N ASP A 406 -33.45 1.89 15.03
CA ASP A 406 -34.37 2.30 13.96
C ASP A 406 -33.64 3.08 12.85
N LEU A 407 -32.75 4.00 13.22
CA LEU A 407 -31.97 4.78 12.24
C LEU A 407 -31.00 3.89 11.45
N ASP A 408 -30.30 2.96 12.12
CA ASP A 408 -29.47 1.93 11.48
C ASP A 408 -30.29 0.98 10.58
N GLY A 409 -31.47 0.55 11.02
CA GLY A 409 -32.39 -0.23 10.19
C GLY A 409 -32.81 0.51 8.91
N ARG A 410 -33.07 1.82 9.01
CA ARG A 410 -33.42 2.68 7.86
C ARG A 410 -32.25 2.92 6.92
N THR A 411 -31.03 3.17 7.42
CA THR A 411 -29.85 3.36 6.57
C THR A 411 -29.45 2.07 5.88
N ASN A 412 -29.45 0.93 6.59
CA ASN A 412 -29.20 -0.37 5.97
C ASN A 412 -30.25 -0.70 4.91
N MET A 413 -31.54 -0.42 5.14
CA MET A 413 -32.59 -0.57 4.13
C MET A 413 -32.39 0.37 2.92
N MET A 414 -31.95 1.61 3.13
CA MET A 414 -31.61 2.54 2.04
C MET A 414 -30.45 2.01 1.19
N ILE A 415 -29.35 1.58 1.82
CA ILE A 415 -28.17 1.01 1.17
C ILE A 415 -28.53 -0.26 0.39
N ILE A 416 -29.37 -1.13 0.96
CA ILE A 416 -29.85 -2.34 0.26
C ILE A 416 -30.62 -1.96 -1.01
N ASN A 417 -31.59 -1.03 -0.92
CA ASN A 417 -32.39 -0.58 -2.06
C ASN A 417 -31.55 0.10 -3.15
N GLU A 418 -30.58 0.94 -2.78
CA GLU A 418 -29.64 1.58 -3.72
C GLU A 418 -28.71 0.55 -4.38
N SER A 419 -28.17 -0.40 -3.60
CA SER A 419 -27.37 -1.50 -4.14
C SER A 419 -28.16 -2.40 -5.08
N GLN A 420 -29.47 -2.57 -4.85
CA GLN A 420 -30.34 -3.37 -5.70
C GLN A 420 -30.61 -2.66 -7.03
N ARG A 421 -30.95 -1.37 -6.99
CA ARG A 421 -31.06 -0.52 -8.19
C ARG A 421 -29.79 -0.59 -9.04
N ALA A 422 -28.61 -0.42 -8.43
CA ALA A 422 -27.32 -0.48 -9.14
C ALA A 422 -27.04 -1.86 -9.76
N LYS A 423 -27.44 -2.96 -9.10
CA LYS A 423 -27.35 -4.32 -9.67
C LYS A 423 -28.30 -4.48 -10.87
N ASP A 424 -29.54 -3.99 -10.77
CA ASP A 424 -30.52 -4.09 -11.84
C ASP A 424 -30.12 -3.25 -13.06
N GLU A 425 -29.55 -2.06 -12.86
CA GLU A 425 -28.95 -1.25 -13.91
C GLU A 425 -27.75 -1.95 -14.56
N MET A 426 -26.84 -2.55 -13.77
CA MET A 426 -25.71 -3.35 -14.28
C MET A 426 -26.18 -4.56 -15.10
N LEU A 427 -27.27 -5.23 -14.72
CA LEU A 427 -27.85 -6.33 -15.47
C LEU A 427 -28.41 -5.87 -16.83
N HIS A 428 -29.07 -4.71 -16.90
CA HIS A 428 -29.52 -4.11 -18.16
C HIS A 428 -28.34 -3.75 -19.08
N VAL A 429 -27.27 -3.15 -18.54
CA VAL A 429 -26.06 -2.83 -19.31
C VAL A 429 -25.38 -4.10 -19.84
N ASN A 430 -25.28 -5.15 -19.02
CA ASN A 430 -24.71 -6.43 -19.46
C ASN A 430 -25.55 -7.11 -20.56
N ALA A 431 -26.88 -7.06 -20.45
CA ALA A 431 -27.79 -7.52 -21.51
C ALA A 431 -27.62 -6.73 -22.82
N ALA A 432 -27.46 -5.40 -22.74
CA ALA A 432 -27.18 -4.56 -23.90
C ALA A 432 -25.83 -4.90 -24.56
N ILE A 433 -24.77 -5.11 -23.76
CA ILE A 433 -23.45 -5.55 -24.24
C ILE A 433 -23.53 -6.93 -24.92
N SER A 434 -24.30 -7.88 -24.35
CA SER A 434 -24.54 -9.19 -24.96
C SER A 434 -25.24 -9.07 -26.33
N ASN A 435 -26.27 -8.23 -26.43
CA ASN A 435 -26.95 -7.97 -27.70
C ASN A 435 -26.04 -7.29 -28.73
N MET A 436 -25.23 -6.30 -28.33
CA MET A 436 -24.23 -5.69 -29.22
C MET A 436 -23.18 -6.70 -29.69
N ARG A 437 -22.74 -7.62 -28.83
CA ARG A 437 -21.84 -8.72 -29.19
C ARG A 437 -22.47 -9.68 -30.20
N MET A 438 -23.74 -10.04 -30.01
CA MET A 438 -24.50 -10.86 -30.98
C MET A 438 -24.66 -10.15 -32.33
N HIS A 439 -24.97 -8.85 -32.34
CA HIS A 439 -25.06 -8.06 -33.57
C HIS A 439 -23.71 -7.97 -34.29
N LEU A 440 -22.62 -7.71 -33.57
CA LEU A 440 -21.26 -7.69 -34.12
C LEU A 440 -20.87 -9.06 -34.69
N GLN A 441 -21.16 -10.15 -33.99
CA GLN A 441 -20.90 -11.51 -34.47
C GLN A 441 -21.73 -11.86 -35.72
N TRP A 442 -22.97 -11.35 -35.82
CA TRP A 442 -23.81 -11.48 -37.03
C TRP A 442 -23.28 -10.66 -38.21
N VAL A 443 -22.81 -9.42 -38.01
CA VAL A 443 -22.19 -8.63 -39.07
C VAL A 443 -20.87 -9.25 -39.55
N VAL A 444 -20.06 -9.78 -38.63
CA VAL A 444 -18.81 -10.50 -38.95
C VAL A 444 -19.10 -11.80 -39.73
N SER A 445 -20.09 -12.59 -39.34
CA SER A 445 -20.44 -13.81 -40.08
C SER A 445 -21.06 -13.50 -41.45
N ALA A 446 -21.94 -12.50 -41.53
CA ALA A 446 -22.54 -12.06 -42.79
C ALA A 446 -21.48 -11.55 -43.78
N THR A 447 -20.54 -10.71 -43.34
CA THR A 447 -19.45 -10.21 -44.22
C THR A 447 -18.48 -11.31 -44.65
N LEU A 448 -18.15 -12.26 -43.77
CA LEU A 448 -17.39 -13.46 -44.13
C LEU A 448 -18.11 -14.30 -45.19
N GLN A 449 -19.42 -14.51 -45.04
CA GLN A 449 -20.23 -15.33 -45.95
C GLN A 449 -20.52 -14.63 -47.29
N GLN A 450 -20.63 -13.30 -47.28
CA GLN A 450 -20.72 -12.48 -48.49
C GLN A 450 -19.39 -12.51 -49.27
N ARG A 451 -18.25 -12.49 -48.56
CA ARG A 451 -16.91 -12.68 -49.14
C ARG A 451 -16.70 -14.10 -49.70
N SER A 452 -17.21 -15.15 -49.06
CA SER A 452 -17.14 -16.52 -49.61
C SER A 452 -18.03 -16.69 -50.84
N ASN A 453 -19.24 -16.11 -50.84
CA ASN A 453 -20.14 -16.18 -51.99
C ASN A 453 -19.60 -15.38 -53.20
N ALA A 454 -18.95 -14.24 -52.97
CA ALA A 454 -18.26 -13.48 -54.01
C ALA A 454 -17.12 -14.28 -54.67
N ALA A 455 -16.43 -15.14 -53.91
CA ALA A 455 -15.41 -16.05 -54.43
C ALA A 455 -15.97 -17.32 -55.10
N GLY A 456 -17.27 -17.62 -54.95
CA GLY A 456 -17.91 -18.81 -55.50
C GLY A 456 -18.50 -18.65 -56.91
N ASN A 457 -18.84 -17.42 -57.32
CA ASN A 457 -19.71 -17.18 -58.47
C ASN A 457 -18.97 -16.95 -59.81
N SER A 458 -17.82 -17.61 -60.01
CA SER A 458 -16.98 -17.48 -61.21
C SER A 458 -16.60 -18.84 -61.82
N ARG A 459 -17.59 -19.57 -62.35
CA ARG A 459 -17.39 -20.76 -63.21
C ARG A 459 -18.37 -20.80 -64.39
N THR A 460 -17.91 -20.32 -65.55
CA THR A 460 -18.52 -20.61 -66.85
C THR A 460 -18.01 -21.95 -67.41
N PRO A 461 -18.79 -22.65 -68.25
CA PRO A 461 -18.46 -24.01 -68.69
C PRO A 461 -17.49 -24.06 -69.88
N ALA A 462 -16.71 -25.14 -69.96
CA ALA A 462 -15.97 -25.58 -71.15
C ALA A 462 -15.93 -27.11 -71.18
N THR A 463 -15.93 -27.71 -72.37
CA THR A 463 -16.28 -29.13 -72.57
C THR A 463 -15.14 -29.99 -73.14
N THR A 464 -15.06 -31.23 -72.63
CA THR A 464 -14.63 -32.46 -73.34
C THR A 464 -13.30 -32.51 -74.11
N ALA A 465 -12.37 -33.36 -73.66
CA ALA A 465 -11.85 -34.50 -74.45
C ALA A 465 -11.10 -35.54 -73.58
N ALA A 466 -10.98 -36.77 -74.11
CA ALA A 466 -10.33 -37.96 -73.54
C ALA A 466 -8.77 -37.92 -73.65
N SER A 467 -7.92 -38.86 -73.18
CA SER A 467 -7.96 -40.11 -72.36
C SER A 467 -6.50 -40.36 -71.85
N VAL A 468 -6.14 -41.27 -70.92
CA VAL A 468 -6.10 -42.76 -70.95
C VAL A 468 -5.73 -43.30 -69.54
N SER A 469 -6.03 -44.58 -69.25
CA SER A 469 -5.68 -45.40 -68.06
C SER A 469 -4.18 -45.42 -67.69
N GLY A 470 -3.70 -45.87 -66.52
CA GLY A 470 -4.27 -46.61 -65.36
C GLY A 470 -3.29 -47.72 -64.92
N ASN A 471 -3.28 -48.32 -63.71
CA ASN A 471 -4.17 -48.28 -62.54
C ASN A 471 -3.30 -48.01 -61.27
N ASN A 472 -3.33 -48.62 -60.06
CA ASN A 472 -4.08 -49.66 -59.31
C ASN A 472 -3.66 -49.56 -57.80
N ALA A 473 -4.22 -50.21 -56.75
CA ALA A 473 -5.40 -51.06 -56.53
C ALA A 473 -5.79 -51.08 -55.02
N THR A 474 -7.09 -51.19 -54.68
CA THR A 474 -7.67 -51.65 -53.38
C THR A 474 -7.43 -50.77 -52.11
N ARG A 475 -8.29 -50.80 -51.05
CA ARG A 475 -9.38 -51.74 -50.71
C ARG A 475 -10.58 -51.06 -49.98
N ALA A 476 -11.78 -51.56 -50.27
CA ALA A 476 -13.11 -51.28 -49.66
C ALA A 476 -13.31 -51.96 -48.27
N SER A 477 -14.35 -51.75 -47.45
CA SER A 477 -15.47 -50.78 -47.30
C SER A 477 -16.21 -51.08 -45.96
N GLY A 478 -17.11 -50.21 -45.47
CA GLY A 478 -18.06 -50.54 -44.37
C GLY A 478 -18.79 -49.34 -43.76
N ALA A 479 -20.02 -49.50 -43.24
CA ALA A 479 -20.86 -48.41 -42.75
C ALA A 479 -21.73 -48.73 -41.50
N ARG A 480 -22.12 -47.65 -40.78
CA ARG A 480 -23.21 -47.44 -39.79
C ARG A 480 -24.08 -48.62 -39.31
N PRO A 481 -24.43 -48.64 -38.00
CA PRO A 481 -25.73 -48.09 -37.58
C PRO A 481 -25.71 -47.26 -36.26
N GLY A 482 -26.89 -46.84 -35.76
CA GLY A 482 -27.15 -46.31 -34.40
C GLY A 482 -27.68 -47.40 -33.44
N PRO A 483 -28.47 -47.13 -32.36
CA PRO A 483 -29.28 -45.91 -32.09
C PRO A 483 -29.30 -45.42 -30.60
N SER A 484 -30.39 -44.72 -30.21
CA SER A 484 -30.71 -43.93 -28.99
C SER A 484 -30.88 -44.68 -27.65
N VAL A 485 -30.95 -43.93 -26.51
CA VAL A 485 -32.08 -43.86 -25.52
C VAL A 485 -31.79 -42.95 -24.29
N MET A 486 -32.75 -42.03 -23.98
CA MET A 486 -33.28 -41.45 -22.70
C MET A 486 -32.46 -41.45 -21.36
N SER A 487 -32.65 -40.56 -20.36
CA SER A 487 -33.37 -39.26 -20.19
C SER A 487 -33.10 -38.62 -18.78
N GLN A 488 -33.75 -37.48 -18.47
CA GLN A 488 -33.84 -36.76 -17.17
C GLN A 488 -32.70 -35.74 -16.83
N GLY A 489 -33.04 -34.72 -16.05
CA GLY A 489 -32.19 -33.58 -15.60
C GLY A 489 -32.45 -33.25 -14.12
N PRO A 490 -32.37 -31.98 -13.62
CA PRO A 490 -32.13 -30.70 -14.30
C PRO A 490 -30.94 -29.87 -13.72
N PHE A 491 -30.78 -28.63 -14.17
CA PHE A 491 -29.70 -27.70 -13.79
C PHE A 491 -29.74 -27.20 -12.33
N ARG A 492 -28.56 -26.85 -11.78
CA ARG A 492 -28.38 -25.86 -10.70
C ARG A 492 -27.26 -24.87 -11.04
N ARG A 493 -27.38 -23.62 -10.56
CA ARG A 493 -26.34 -22.57 -10.65
C ARG A 493 -25.23 -22.81 -9.60
N PRO A 494 -23.97 -22.41 -9.88
CA PRO A 494 -23.00 -22.07 -8.85
C PRO A 494 -23.13 -20.59 -8.44
N SER A 495 -23.06 -20.33 -7.14
CA SER A 495 -22.84 -19.00 -6.54
C SER A 495 -22.02 -19.19 -5.27
N ASP A 496 -21.21 -18.18 -4.93
CA ASP A 496 -20.46 -18.01 -3.68
C ASP A 496 -19.50 -19.14 -3.24
N THR A 497 -18.20 -18.87 -3.41
CA THR A 497 -17.12 -19.52 -2.65
C THR A 497 -16.14 -18.47 -2.11
N ASN A 498 -16.54 -17.75 -1.07
CA ASN A 498 -15.60 -17.04 -0.19
C ASN A 498 -15.93 -17.30 1.28
N ARG A 499 -15.24 -18.28 1.87
CA ARG A 499 -15.15 -18.45 3.32
C ARG A 499 -13.75 -18.98 3.65
N GLN A 500 -12.96 -18.15 4.32
CA GLN A 500 -11.65 -18.53 4.81
C GLN A 500 -11.82 -19.29 6.14
N ASP A 501 -11.29 -20.51 6.22
CA ASP A 501 -11.18 -21.23 7.50
C ASP A 501 -9.87 -20.84 8.20
N THR A 502 -9.97 -20.05 9.26
CA THR A 502 -8.89 -19.86 10.23
C THR A 502 -8.93 -20.98 11.28
N LYS A 503 -7.87 -21.80 11.35
CA LYS A 503 -7.57 -22.62 12.54
C LYS A 503 -6.06 -22.76 12.74
N LEU A 504 -5.66 -22.45 13.99
CA LEU A 504 -4.55 -23.03 14.77
C LEU A 504 -3.27 -23.38 14.00
#